data_AF-A0A0C9TGB9-F1
#
_entry.id   AF-A0A0C9TGB9-F1
#
_cell.length_a   1.000
_cell.length_b   1.000
_cell.length_c   1.000
_cell.angle_alpha   90.00
_cell.angle_beta   90.00
_cell.angle_gamma   90.00
#
_symmetry.space_group_name_H-M   'P 1'
#
loop_
_entity.id
_entity.type
_entity.pdbx_description
1 polymer ?
#
loop_
_entity_poly.entity_id
_entity_poly.type
_entity_poly.pdbx_seq_one_letter_code
_entity_poly.pdbx_strand_id
1 'polypeptide(L)'
;MNCGKENLILGLPWLREVNPVVDWQEGTLTFPDRPKKPRHDSQDQIAQRYLIRYLEFRKTTISSEIAQEAEKKKEKATLPPEYSEFSEIFEKKATDHVPPSRSFDHAIDL
;
A
#
# COMPACT_ATOMS: atom_id res chain seq x y z
N MET A 1 7.68 12.48 1.33
CA MET A 1 8.20 11.12 1.63
C MET A 1 9.22 11.28 2.73
N ASN A 2 8.99 10.70 3.90
CA ASN A 2 9.93 10.76 5.01
C ASN A 2 10.70 9.42 5.03
N CYS A 3 11.94 9.42 4.56
CA CYS A 3 12.80 8.23 4.55
C CYS A 3 13.59 8.08 5.85
N GLY A 4 13.18 8.73 6.94
CA GLY A 4 13.87 8.61 8.22
C GLY A 4 15.25 9.27 8.19
N LYS A 5 16.29 8.50 8.53
CA LYS A 5 17.69 8.96 8.49
C LYS A 5 18.36 8.67 7.15
N GLU A 6 17.70 7.86 6.33
CA GLU A 6 18.23 7.32 5.10
C GLU A 6 17.88 8.24 3.92
N ASN A 7 18.86 8.53 3.08
CA ASN A 7 18.65 9.37 1.89
C ASN A 7 17.93 8.63 0.76
N LEU A 8 17.88 7.30 0.80
CA LEU A 8 17.31 6.45 -0.25
C LEU A 8 16.90 5.09 0.30
N ILE A 9 15.68 4.64 -0.03
CA ILE A 9 15.21 3.28 0.24
C ILE A 9 15.13 2.52 -1.07
N LEU A 10 15.90 1.44 -1.19
CA LEU A 10 15.92 0.57 -2.36
C LEU A 10 15.01 -0.63 -2.12
N GLY A 11 13.86 -0.65 -2.80
CA GLY A 11 12.88 -1.72 -2.67
C GLY A 11 13.29 -3.02 -3.38
N LEU A 12 12.49 -4.07 -3.15
CA LEU A 12 12.63 -5.39 -3.77
C LEU A 12 12.76 -5.37 -5.31
N PRO A 13 12.04 -4.52 -6.07
CA PRO A 13 12.21 -4.47 -7.53
C PRO A 13 13.64 -4.10 -7.94
N TRP A 14 14.29 -3.18 -7.22
CA TRP A 14 15.66 -2.78 -7.48
C TRP A 14 16.65 -3.88 -7.12
N LEU A 15 16.46 -4.54 -5.96
CA LEU A 15 17.29 -5.65 -5.53
C LEU A 15 17.27 -6.81 -6.53
N ARG A 16 16.11 -7.12 -7.12
CA ARG A 16 15.99 -8.16 -8.16
C ARG A 16 16.72 -7.80 -9.45
N GLU A 17 16.68 -6.53 -9.86
CA GLU A 17 17.31 -6.07 -11.10
C GLU A 17 18.85 -6.06 -10.97
N VAL A 18 19.34 -5.59 -9.82
CA VAL A 18 20.77 -5.43 -9.58
C VAL A 18 21.41 -6.72 -9.10
N ASN A 19 20.64 -7.54 -8.38
CA ASN A 19 21.05 -8.80 -7.74
C ASN A 19 22.42 -8.73 -7.05
N PRO A 20 22.60 -7.79 -6.09
CA PRO A 20 23.84 -7.70 -5.35
C PRO A 20 23.99 -8.89 -4.40
N VAL A 21 25.23 -9.17 -4.00
CA VAL A 21 25.51 -10.11 -2.93
C VAL A 21 25.44 -9.34 -1.61
N VAL A 22 24.46 -9.69 -0.78
CA VAL A 22 24.23 -9.05 0.53
C VAL A 22 24.77 -9.96 1.62
N ASP A 23 25.73 -9.44 2.38
CA ASP A 23 26.19 -10.04 3.62
C ASP A 23 25.40 -9.41 4.79
N TRP A 24 24.45 -10.17 5.32
CA TRP A 24 23.59 -9.71 6.42
C TRP A 24 24.30 -9.67 7.77
N GLN A 25 25.36 -10.46 7.95
CA GLN A 25 26.11 -10.53 9.20
C GLN A 25 27.05 -9.31 9.32
N GLU A 26 27.73 -8.97 8.23
CA GLU A 26 28.64 -7.82 8.17
C GLU A 26 27.95 -6.53 7.69
N GLY A 27 26.65 -6.60 7.34
CA GLY A 27 25.88 -5.45 6.84
C GLY A 27 26.42 -4.87 5.53
N THR A 28 27.10 -5.68 4.72
CA THR A 28 27.83 -5.25 3.53
C THR A 28 27.11 -5.69 2.26
N LEU A 29 27.27 -4.92 1.19
CA LEU A 29 26.66 -5.19 -0.10
C LEU A 29 27.72 -5.10 -1.20
N THR A 30 27.89 -6.18 -1.97
CA THR A 30 28.87 -6.25 -3.05
C THR A 30 28.17 -6.43 -4.40
N PHE A 31 28.72 -5.78 -5.42
CA PHE A 31 28.16 -5.79 -6.77
C PHE A 31 29.04 -6.65 -7.66
N PRO A 32 28.57 -7.84 -8.08
CA PRO A 32 29.33 -8.64 -9.02
C PRO A 32 29.45 -7.91 -10.35
N ASP A 33 30.59 -8.10 -11.02
CA ASP A 33 30.88 -7.43 -12.29
C ASP A 33 29.86 -7.87 -13.34
N ARG A 34 28.91 -6.98 -13.65
CA ARG A 34 27.87 -7.30 -14.62
C ARG A 34 28.44 -7.21 -16.03
N PRO A 35 28.12 -8.15 -16.93
CA PRO A 35 28.37 -7.93 -18.34
C PRO A 35 27.68 -6.63 -18.75
N LYS A 36 28.44 -5.69 -19.33
CA LYS A 36 27.92 -4.42 -19.84
C LYS A 36 26.84 -4.74 -20.86
N LYS A 37 25.57 -4.71 -20.46
CA LYS A 37 24.47 -4.77 -21.42
C LYS A 37 24.62 -3.57 -22.35
N PRO A 38 24.58 -3.72 -23.68
CA PRO A 38 24.58 -2.59 -24.58
C PRO A 38 23.37 -1.73 -24.23
N ARG A 39 23.63 -0.53 -23.69
CA ARG A 39 22.58 0.46 -23.46
C ARG A 39 22.34 1.15 -24.80
N HIS A 40 21.33 0.68 -25.52
CA HIS A 40 20.77 1.45 -26.63
C HIS A 40 19.25 1.38 -26.58
N ASP A 41 18.69 1.72 -25.41
CA ASP A 41 17.25 1.94 -25.31
C ASP A 41 16.98 3.26 -26.04
N SER A 42 16.23 3.21 -27.14
CA SER A 42 15.64 4.42 -27.73
C SER A 42 14.74 5.10 -26.69
N GLN A 43 14.55 6.41 -26.83
CA GLN A 43 13.72 7.21 -25.92
C GLN A 43 12.31 6.61 -25.74
N ASP A 44 11.79 5.97 -26.78
CA ASP A 44 10.51 5.25 -26.79
C ASP A 44 10.51 3.98 -25.93
N GLN A 45 11.59 3.19 -25.93
CA GLN A 45 11.69 1.99 -25.10
C GLN A 45 11.74 2.33 -23.60
N ILE A 46 12.40 3.44 -23.26
CA ILE A 46 12.43 3.96 -21.89
C ILE A 46 11.02 4.33 -21.45
N ALA A 47 10.30 5.10 -22.28
CA ALA A 47 8.93 5.52 -21.98
C ALA A 47 7.97 4.32 -21.83
N GLN A 48 8.08 3.33 -22.71
CA GLN A 48 7.29 2.08 -22.62
C GLN A 48 7.59 1.30 -21.33
N ARG A 49 8.86 1.19 -20.92
CA ARG A 49 9.23 0.51 -19.67
C ARG A 49 8.65 1.20 -18.44
N TYR A 50 8.64 2.53 -18.42
CA TYR A 50 7.99 3.30 -17.35
C TYR A 50 6.48 3.12 -17.35
N LEU A 51 5.84 3.16 -18.52
CA LEU A 51 4.39 2.97 -18.63
C LEU A 51 3.97 1.57 -18.17
N ILE A 52 4.70 0.52 -18.57
CA ILE A 52 4.45 -0.85 -18.12
C ILE A 52 4.61 -0.96 -16.61
N ARG A 53 5.71 -0.44 -16.02
CA ARG A 53 5.92 -0.46 -14.56
C ARG A 53 4.83 0.30 -13.80
N TYR A 54 4.37 1.44 -14.34
CA TYR A 54 3.30 2.22 -13.75
C TYR A 54 1.94 1.49 -13.79
N LEU A 55 1.66 0.78 -14.88
CA LEU A 55 0.45 -0.03 -15.03
C LEU A 55 0.49 -1.34 -14.22
N GLU A 56 1.67 -1.93 -14.01
CA GLU A 56 1.90 -3.08 -13.11
C GLU A 56 1.77 -2.70 -11.63
N PHE A 57 1.99 -1.44 -11.27
CA PHE A 57 1.59 -0.87 -9.98
C PHE A 57 0.05 -0.71 -9.93
N ARG A 58 -0.69 -1.78 -10.22
CA ARG A 58 -2.13 -1.82 -10.03
C ARG A 58 -2.41 -1.54 -8.55
N LYS A 59 -3.32 -0.60 -8.31
CA LYS A 59 -3.76 -0.16 -6.96
C LYS A 59 -4.55 -1.24 -6.19
N THR A 60 -4.57 -2.48 -6.67
CA THR A 60 -5.33 -3.58 -6.07
C THR A 60 -4.40 -4.77 -5.88
N THR A 61 -4.25 -5.18 -4.63
CA THR A 61 -3.56 -6.43 -4.28
C THR A 61 -4.54 -7.59 -4.36
N ILE A 62 -4.04 -8.83 -4.47
CA ILE A 62 -4.87 -10.05 -4.41
C ILE A 62 -5.76 -10.04 -3.16
N SER A 63 -5.26 -9.53 -2.03
CA SER A 63 -6.05 -9.35 -0.80
C SER A 63 -7.23 -8.39 -0.98
N SER A 64 -7.06 -7.32 -1.77
CA SER A 64 -8.14 -6.36 -2.05
C SER A 64 -9.21 -6.98 -2.94
N GLU A 65 -8.82 -7.77 -3.93
CA GLU A 65 -9.75 -8.50 -4.81
C GLU A 65 -10.57 -9.53 -4.02
N ILE A 66 -9.93 -10.28 -3.13
CA ILE A 66 -10.60 -11.24 -2.22
C ILE A 66 -11.60 -10.51 -1.31
N ALA A 67 -11.21 -9.37 -0.73
CA ALA A 67 -12.09 -8.58 0.13
C ALA A 67 -13.33 -8.05 -0.62
N GLN A 68 -13.13 -7.54 -1.84
CA GLN A 68 -14.23 -7.05 -2.68
C GLN A 68 -15.19 -8.17 -3.09
N GLU A 69 -14.69 -9.35 -3.43
CA GLU A 69 -15.52 -10.50 -3.77
C GLU A 69 -16.31 -11.03 -2.56
N ALA A 70 -15.72 -10.96 -1.37
CA ALA A 70 -16.41 -11.31 -0.12
C ALA A 70 -17.52 -10.30 0.22
N GLU A 71 -17.31 -9.00 -0.01
CA GLU A 71 -18.35 -7.97 0.21
C GLU A 71 -19.53 -8.11 -0.75
N LYS A 72 -19.31 -8.46 -2.02
CA LYS A 72 -20.40 -8.69 -2.99
C LYS A 72 -21.32 -9.85 -2.58
N LYS A 73 -20.80 -10.84 -1.85
CA LYS A 73 -21.54 -12.02 -1.38
C LYS A 73 -22.16 -11.85 0.00
N LYS A 74 -21.89 -10.75 0.71
CA LYS A 74 -22.54 -10.48 2.00
C LYS A 74 -24.00 -10.11 1.74
N GLU A 75 -24.90 -10.97 2.18
CA GLU A 75 -26.29 -10.57 2.43
C GLU A 75 -26.29 -9.35 3.35
N LYS A 76 -27.22 -8.41 3.14
CA LYS A 76 -27.32 -7.19 3.95
C LYS A 76 -27.33 -7.60 5.41
N ALA A 77 -26.38 -7.07 6.19
CA ALA A 77 -26.30 -7.37 7.61
C ALA A 77 -27.61 -6.99 8.29
N THR A 78 -28.38 -7.99 8.71
CA THR A 78 -29.58 -7.80 9.49
C THR A 78 -29.17 -7.63 10.95
N LEU A 79 -29.68 -6.58 11.60
CA LEU A 79 -29.42 -6.37 13.02
C LEU A 79 -29.97 -7.55 13.82
N PRO A 80 -29.23 -8.06 14.83
CA PRO A 80 -29.77 -9.04 15.75
C PRO A 80 -31.05 -8.49 16.42
N PRO A 81 -32.06 -9.35 16.69
CA PRO A 81 -33.33 -8.91 17.24
C PRO A 81 -33.20 -8.18 18.58
N GLU A 82 -32.18 -8.49 19.38
CA GLU A 82 -31.86 -7.82 20.64
C GLU A 82 -31.48 -6.35 20.46
N TYR A 83 -31.01 -5.96 19.28
CA TYR A 83 -30.59 -4.60 18.94
C TYR A 83 -31.52 -3.93 17.92
N SER A 84 -32.68 -4.54 17.63
CA SER A 84 -33.64 -4.00 16.67
C SER A 84 -34.23 -2.66 17.09
N GLU A 85 -34.31 -2.39 18.40
CA GLU A 85 -34.79 -1.10 18.93
C GLU A 85 -33.83 0.07 18.67
N PHE A 86 -32.56 -0.22 18.40
CA PHE A 86 -31.51 0.76 18.13
C PHE A 86 -31.21 0.91 16.64
N SER A 87 -32.10 0.42 15.76
CA SER A 87 -31.90 0.46 14.30
C SER A 87 -31.55 1.85 13.78
N GLU A 88 -32.17 2.88 14.37
CA GLU A 88 -31.94 4.30 14.05
C GLU A 88 -30.46 4.72 14.23
N ILE A 89 -29.75 4.16 15.21
CA ILE A 89 -28.34 4.48 15.48
C ILE A 89 -27.41 3.87 14.41
N PHE A 90 -27.83 2.75 13.82
CA PHE A 90 -27.08 2.07 12.75
C PHE A 90 -27.38 2.64 11.36
N GLU A 91 -28.38 3.51 11.22
CA GLU A 91 -28.61 4.24 9.98
C GLU A 91 -27.51 5.29 9.78
N LYS A 92 -26.92 5.31 8.59
CA LYS A 92 -25.80 6.21 8.24
C LYS A 92 -26.04 7.68 8.58
N LYS A 93 -27.30 8.14 8.51
CA LYS A 93 -27.71 9.51 8.82
C LYS A 93 -27.52 9.89 10.30
N ALA A 94 -27.59 8.92 11.21
CA ALA A 94 -27.37 9.14 12.64
C ALA A 94 -25.88 9.25 13.01
N THR A 95 -24.98 8.94 12.08
CA THR A 95 -23.52 8.89 12.30
C THR A 95 -22.76 10.05 11.64
N ASP A 96 -23.45 11.00 11.02
CA ASP A 96 -22.83 12.16 10.34
C ASP A 96 -22.30 13.23 11.31
N HIS A 97 -22.58 13.10 12.61
CA HIS A 97 -22.14 14.04 13.63
C HIS A 97 -21.09 13.41 14.56
N VAL A 98 -19.97 14.12 14.74
CA VAL A 98 -18.92 13.75 15.69
C VAL A 98 -19.45 13.98 17.11
N PRO A 99 -19.16 13.08 18.07
CA PRO A 99 -19.48 13.35 19.46
C PRO A 99 -18.85 14.68 19.93
N PRO A 100 -19.47 15.38 20.90
CA PRO A 100 -18.92 16.62 21.43
C PRO A 100 -17.53 16.37 22.01
N SER A 101 -16.64 17.35 21.84
CA SER A 101 -15.27 17.24 22.33
C SER A 101 -15.23 17.07 23.84
N ARG A 102 -14.34 16.19 24.31
CA ARG A 102 -14.16 15.82 25.71
C ARG A 102 -12.87 16.44 26.26
N SER A 103 -12.80 16.56 27.58
CA SER A 103 -11.59 17.04 28.28
C SER A 103 -10.34 16.20 28.03
N PHE A 104 -10.49 14.97 27.54
CA PHE A 104 -9.43 14.01 27.25
C PHE A 104 -9.07 13.95 25.76
N ASP A 105 -9.66 14.80 24.92
CA ASP A 105 -9.29 14.88 23.51
C ASP A 105 -7.95 15.59 23.40
N HIS A 106 -6.89 14.85 23.11
CA HIS A 106 -5.57 15.38 22.88
C HIS A 106 -5.30 15.49 21.37
N ALA A 107 -4.91 16.68 20.91
CA ALA A 107 -4.47 16.89 19.55
C ALA A 107 -3.12 16.19 19.31
N ILE A 108 -2.96 15.57 18.14
CA ILE A 108 -1.66 15.07 17.68
C ILE A 108 -0.99 16.20 16.92
N ASP A 109 0.13 16.70 17.44
CA ASP A 109 0.99 17.63 16.69
C ASP A 109 1.70 16.85 15.58
N LEU A 110 1.52 17.31 14.33
CA LEU A 110 2.07 16.72 13.10
C LEU A 110 3.34 17.42 12.64
#